data_AF-A0A7V4LC63-F1
#
_entry.id   AF-A0A7V4LC63-F1
#
_cell.length_a   1.000
_cell.length_b   1.000
_cell.length_c   1.000
_cell.angle_alpha   90.00
_cell.angle_beta   90.00
_cell.angle_gamma   90.00
#
_symmetry.space_group_name_H-M   'P 1'
#
loop_
_entity.id
_entity.type
_entity.pdbx_description
1 polymer ?
#
loop_
_entity_poly.entity_id
_entity_poly.type
_entity_poly.pdbx_seq_one_letter_code
_entity_poly.pdbx_strand_id
1 'polypeptide(L)'
;MIAGLLLGREEAEEAPAPAPEPLPPLPSSAPAEPAAVPWLARRRLGFLDLETCCSAEEVGGWGRCHAMGVSLAVLLETSPERLTVFREADLPHLGRRLRELELVVGFNLKRFDYRVLQPYLDLPLDTLPTLDLLEEVQRILGHRLSLGHLAEATLGEGKSGDGLLALELYKNGRWEELESYCRRDVLLTKRLFEFGARQGYLLYHHRRGGLVRLPVAWEEERLFGERDYGGGRAGVT
;
A
#
# COMPACT_ATOMS: atom_id res chain seq x y z
N MET A 1 -46.23 12.07 -48.11
CA MET A 1 -45.78 11.01 -47.18
C MET A 1 -44.68 11.59 -46.30
N ILE A 2 -44.99 11.68 -44.98
CA ILE A 2 -44.14 11.69 -43.75
C ILE A 2 -42.96 12.70 -43.68
N ALA A 3 -42.84 13.73 -42.83
CA ALA A 3 -43.12 14.00 -41.39
C ALA A 3 -42.17 13.31 -40.37
N GLY A 4 -41.56 14.10 -39.46
CA GLY A 4 -40.83 13.65 -38.24
C GLY A 4 -39.35 14.10 -38.20
N LEU A 5 -38.93 15.24 -37.65
CA LEU A 5 -38.90 15.72 -36.25
C LEU A 5 -37.81 15.07 -35.35
N LEU A 6 -36.90 15.93 -34.85
CA LEU A 6 -36.27 15.94 -33.51
C LEU A 6 -35.25 14.83 -33.12
N LEU A 7 -33.98 15.21 -32.95
CA LEU A 7 -33.33 15.41 -31.63
C LEU A 7 -31.82 15.64 -31.81
N GLY A 8 -31.38 16.88 -31.55
CA GLY A 8 -30.00 17.17 -31.22
C GLY A 8 -29.65 16.44 -29.92
N ARG A 9 -28.57 15.66 -29.94
CA ARG A 9 -27.97 15.15 -28.71
C ARG A 9 -27.05 16.24 -28.20
N GLU A 10 -27.55 17.03 -27.25
CA GLU A 10 -26.70 17.74 -26.31
C GLU A 10 -25.91 16.68 -25.54
N GLU A 11 -24.59 16.68 -25.68
CA GLU A 11 -23.71 16.05 -24.70
C GLU A 11 -23.95 16.79 -23.39
N ALA A 12 -24.57 16.11 -22.42
CA ALA A 12 -24.69 16.63 -21.08
C ALA A 12 -23.27 16.85 -20.54
N GLU A 13 -22.88 18.12 -20.44
CA GLU A 13 -21.68 18.56 -19.73
C GLU A 13 -21.84 18.09 -18.28
N GLU A 14 -21.11 17.03 -17.93
CA GLU A 14 -21.07 16.49 -16.58
C GLU A 14 -20.52 17.59 -15.66
N ALA A 15 -21.40 18.15 -14.82
CA ALA A 15 -21.05 19.25 -13.94
C ALA A 15 -19.82 18.87 -13.10
N PRO A 16 -18.80 19.74 -12.99
CA PRO A 16 -17.62 19.44 -12.21
C PRO A 16 -18.02 19.12 -10.77
N ALA A 17 -17.58 17.97 -10.27
CA ALA A 17 -17.77 17.59 -8.88
C ALA A 17 -17.36 18.76 -7.95
N PRO A 18 -18.14 19.05 -6.89
CA PRO A 18 -17.81 20.14 -5.97
C PRO A 18 -16.40 19.93 -5.43
N ALA A 19 -15.63 21.03 -5.37
CA ALA A 19 -14.28 20.99 -4.82
C ALA A 19 -14.34 20.44 -3.38
N PRO A 20 -13.45 19.51 -2.98
CA PRO A 20 -13.37 19.08 -1.60
C PRO A 20 -13.12 20.33 -0.72
N GLU A 21 -13.94 20.50 0.31
CA GLU A 21 -13.81 21.63 1.21
C GLU A 21 -12.40 21.65 1.83
N PRO A 22 -11.72 22.81 1.86
CA PRO A 22 -10.44 22.92 2.54
C PRO A 22 -10.62 22.58 4.02
N LEU A 23 -9.66 21.85 4.56
CA LEU A 23 -9.72 21.44 5.96
C LEU A 23 -9.83 22.69 6.86
N PRO A 24 -10.63 22.63 7.94
CA PRO A 24 -10.50 23.60 9.01
C PRO A 24 -9.06 23.57 9.55
N PRO A 25 -8.54 24.72 10.04
CA PRO A 25 -7.18 24.79 10.56
C PRO A 25 -6.96 23.73 11.64
N LEU A 26 -5.79 23.09 11.60
CA LEU A 26 -5.40 22.11 12.62
C LEU A 26 -5.52 22.77 14.01
N PRO A 27 -6.09 22.08 15.01
CA PRO A 27 -6.14 22.62 16.36
C PRO A 27 -4.72 22.98 16.83
N SER A 28 -4.57 24.22 17.31
CA SER A 28 -3.32 24.87 17.72
C SER A 28 -2.74 24.34 19.04
N SER A 29 -2.91 23.06 19.33
CA SER A 29 -2.20 22.39 20.42
C SER A 29 -1.09 21.55 19.82
N ALA A 30 0.14 21.72 20.33
CA ALA A 30 1.21 20.75 20.13
C ALA A 30 0.63 19.33 20.28
N PRO A 31 1.01 18.35 19.44
CA PRO A 31 0.41 17.03 19.51
C PRO A 31 0.59 16.51 20.95
N ALA A 32 -0.53 16.29 21.64
CA ALA A 32 -0.53 15.41 22.79
C ALA A 32 0.21 14.13 22.37
N GLU A 33 1.06 13.56 23.23
CA GLU A 33 1.76 12.33 22.91
C GLU A 33 0.77 11.35 22.28
N PRO A 34 1.02 10.92 21.04
CA PRO A 34 -0.06 10.37 20.25
C PRO A 34 -0.46 9.03 20.85
N ALA A 35 -1.72 8.93 21.28
CA ALA A 35 -2.26 7.78 22.00
C ALA A 35 -1.83 6.46 21.37
N ALA A 36 -1.30 5.56 22.19
CA ALA A 36 -0.91 4.23 21.73
C ALA A 36 -2.13 3.52 21.12
N VAL A 37 -1.90 2.70 20.09
CA VAL A 37 -2.93 1.86 19.48
C VAL A 37 -2.71 0.44 20.03
N PRO A 38 -3.40 0.03 21.12
CA PRO A 38 -2.97 -1.12 21.92
C PRO A 38 -3.02 -2.45 21.16
N TRP A 39 -3.88 -2.54 20.14
CA TRP A 39 -4.01 -3.76 19.35
C TRP A 39 -2.81 -4.04 18.45
N LEU A 40 -2.05 -3.02 18.06
CA LEU A 40 -0.83 -3.20 17.26
C LEU A 40 0.21 -4.07 17.98
N ALA A 41 0.30 -3.94 19.30
CA ALA A 41 1.27 -4.69 20.12
C ALA A 41 0.90 -6.17 20.31
N ARG A 42 -0.38 -6.54 20.14
CA ARG A 42 -0.87 -7.92 20.33
C ARG A 42 -1.02 -8.71 19.03
N ARG A 43 -1.00 -8.05 17.87
CA ARG A 43 -1.14 -8.68 16.56
C ARG A 43 0.21 -8.97 15.92
N ARG A 44 0.31 -10.10 15.21
CA ARG A 44 1.46 -10.46 14.39
C ARG A 44 1.33 -9.82 13.02
N LEU A 45 1.78 -8.57 12.90
CA LEU A 45 1.80 -7.85 11.63
C LEU A 45 3.17 -7.99 10.98
N GLY A 46 3.20 -7.98 9.64
CA GLY A 46 4.44 -7.85 8.88
C GLY A 46 4.36 -6.75 7.84
N PHE A 47 5.40 -5.94 7.75
CA PHE A 47 5.55 -4.89 6.75
C PHE A 47 6.56 -5.36 5.71
N LEU A 48 6.14 -5.42 4.45
CA LEU A 48 6.91 -6.01 3.37
C LEU A 48 7.14 -5.00 2.25
N ASP A 49 8.34 -5.03 1.72
CA ASP A 49 8.74 -4.41 0.45
C ASP A 49 9.84 -5.26 -0.19
N LEU A 50 10.02 -5.15 -1.50
CA LEU A 50 11.11 -5.82 -2.22
C LEU A 50 11.71 -4.97 -3.33
N GLU A 51 12.94 -5.32 -3.68
CA GLU A 51 13.66 -4.79 -4.81
C GLU A 51 13.86 -5.86 -5.88
N THR A 52 13.98 -5.42 -7.12
CA THR A 52 14.03 -6.32 -8.28
C THR A 52 15.42 -6.38 -8.93
N CYS A 53 15.67 -7.44 -9.72
CA CYS A 53 16.92 -7.58 -10.47
C CYS A 53 16.87 -6.85 -11.82
N CYS A 54 15.69 -6.80 -12.44
CA CYS A 54 15.50 -6.24 -13.77
C CYS A 54 14.35 -5.23 -13.76
N SER A 55 14.45 -4.22 -14.62
CA SER A 55 13.35 -3.30 -14.89
C SER A 55 12.20 -3.99 -15.62
N ALA A 56 11.03 -3.33 -15.62
CA ALA A 56 9.90 -3.76 -16.43
C ALA A 56 10.26 -3.81 -17.93
N GLU A 57 11.08 -2.86 -18.42
CA GLU A 57 11.51 -2.83 -19.83
C GLU A 57 12.35 -4.06 -20.20
N GLU A 58 13.32 -4.42 -19.36
CA GLU A 58 14.21 -5.58 -19.56
C GLU A 58 13.44 -6.91 -19.64
N VAL A 59 12.28 -7.02 -18.99
CA VAL A 59 11.44 -8.22 -19.03
C VAL A 59 10.29 -8.16 -20.04
N GLY A 60 10.20 -7.08 -20.84
CA GLY A 60 9.16 -6.91 -21.86
C GLY A 60 7.84 -6.31 -21.37
N GLY A 61 7.89 -5.52 -20.30
CA GLY A 61 6.80 -4.67 -19.78
C GLY A 61 6.21 -5.11 -18.44
N TRP A 62 5.43 -4.22 -17.82
CA TRP A 62 4.80 -4.42 -16.50
C TRP A 62 3.88 -5.66 -16.40
N GLY A 63 3.35 -6.13 -17.54
CA GLY A 63 2.59 -7.38 -17.58
C GLY A 63 3.41 -8.61 -17.15
N ARG A 64 4.74 -8.52 -17.29
CA ARG A 64 5.71 -9.58 -17.03
C ARG A 64 6.53 -9.34 -15.75
N CYS A 65 6.03 -8.56 -14.80
CA CYS A 65 6.78 -8.25 -13.58
C CYS A 65 7.26 -9.49 -12.80
N HIS A 66 6.54 -10.61 -12.86
CA HIS A 66 6.97 -11.89 -12.29
C HIS A 66 8.34 -12.40 -12.80
N ALA A 67 8.81 -11.92 -13.95
CA ALA A 67 10.11 -12.26 -14.52
C ALA A 67 11.23 -11.29 -14.12
N MET A 68 10.94 -10.23 -13.34
CA MET A 68 11.93 -9.22 -12.93
C MET A 68 12.95 -9.76 -11.91
N GLY A 69 12.62 -10.87 -11.24
CA GLY A 69 13.43 -11.44 -10.17
C GLY A 69 13.46 -10.58 -8.91
N VAL A 70 13.73 -11.20 -7.77
CA VAL A 70 13.90 -10.50 -6.48
C VAL A 70 15.38 -10.33 -6.22
N SER A 71 15.84 -9.09 -6.08
CA SER A 71 17.21 -8.82 -5.65
C SER A 71 17.31 -8.95 -4.13
N LEU A 72 16.46 -8.27 -3.37
CA LEU A 72 16.23 -8.51 -1.94
C LEU A 72 14.78 -8.21 -1.55
N ALA A 73 14.34 -8.75 -0.42
CA ALA A 73 13.10 -8.37 0.23
C ALA A 73 13.36 -8.03 1.71
N VAL A 74 12.58 -7.11 2.26
CA VAL A 74 12.66 -6.73 3.68
C VAL A 74 11.32 -7.00 4.34
N LEU A 75 11.34 -7.73 5.45
CA LEU A 75 10.16 -7.94 6.31
C LEU A 75 10.44 -7.35 7.69
N LEU A 76 9.56 -6.47 8.16
CA LEU A 76 9.50 -6.04 9.56
C LEU A 76 8.28 -6.66 10.23
N GLU A 77 8.51 -7.55 11.20
CA GLU A 77 7.49 -8.19 12.04
C GLU A 77 7.31 -7.40 13.34
N THR A 78 6.11 -7.35 13.94
CA THR A 78 5.83 -6.53 15.14
C THR A 78 5.76 -7.28 16.47
N SER A 79 5.77 -8.61 16.49
CA SER A 79 5.63 -9.41 17.72
C SER A 79 6.48 -10.68 17.70
N PRO A 80 7.75 -10.62 18.17
CA PRO A 80 8.49 -9.42 18.58
C PRO A 80 8.89 -8.54 17.38
N GLU A 81 9.30 -7.30 17.64
CA GLU A 81 9.80 -6.44 16.56
C GLU A 81 11.09 -7.03 15.96
N ARG A 82 11.07 -7.34 14.67
CA ARG A 82 12.21 -7.92 13.95
C ARG A 82 12.20 -7.48 12.52
N LEU A 83 13.29 -6.83 12.09
CA LEU A 83 13.53 -6.53 10.69
C LEU A 83 14.53 -7.56 10.13
N THR A 84 14.09 -8.30 9.12
CA THR A 84 14.89 -9.31 8.43
C THR A 84 15.01 -8.98 6.95
N VAL A 85 16.21 -9.12 6.40
CA VAL A 85 16.50 -8.95 4.97
C VAL A 85 16.69 -10.33 4.37
N PHE A 86 16.03 -10.57 3.24
CA PHE A 86 16.06 -11.85 2.54
C PHE A 86 16.69 -11.66 1.18
N ARG A 87 17.72 -12.46 0.90
CA ARG A 87 18.26 -12.64 -0.44
C ARG A 87 17.48 -13.77 -1.13
N GLU A 88 17.70 -13.95 -2.42
CA GLU A 88 17.01 -14.98 -3.22
C GLU A 88 16.99 -16.37 -2.56
N ALA A 89 18.13 -16.81 -2.02
CA ALA A 89 18.27 -18.11 -1.35
C ALA A 89 17.40 -18.24 -0.06
N ASP A 90 17.03 -17.12 0.56
CA ASP A 90 16.28 -17.07 1.80
C ASP A 90 14.77 -16.86 1.59
N LEU A 91 14.31 -16.65 0.34
CA LEU A 91 12.89 -16.41 0.05
C LEU A 91 11.96 -17.55 0.51
N PRO A 92 12.34 -18.85 0.44
CA PRO A 92 11.54 -19.90 1.07
C PRO A 92 11.37 -19.72 2.59
N HIS A 93 12.31 -19.07 3.27
CA HIS A 93 12.14 -18.68 4.67
C HIS A 93 11.17 -17.51 4.82
N LEU A 94 11.25 -16.48 3.97
CA LEU A 94 10.27 -15.39 3.93
C LEU A 94 8.84 -15.92 3.79
N GLY A 95 8.59 -16.84 2.85
CA GLY A 95 7.26 -17.44 2.67
C GLY A 95 6.74 -18.19 3.90
N ARG A 96 7.64 -18.79 4.71
CA ARG A 96 7.25 -19.39 6.00
C ARG A 96 6.87 -18.32 7.01
N ARG A 97 7.63 -17.22 7.12
CA ARG A 97 7.29 -16.08 8.00
C ARG A 97 5.95 -15.47 7.62
N LEU A 98 5.72 -15.19 6.33
CA LEU A 98 4.48 -14.58 5.84
C LEU A 98 3.22 -15.37 6.22
N ARG A 99 3.32 -16.71 6.24
CA ARG A 99 2.20 -17.59 6.63
C ARG A 99 1.84 -17.50 8.11
N GLU A 100 2.76 -17.09 8.98
CA GLU A 100 2.52 -16.98 10.43
C GLU A 100 1.88 -15.64 10.84
N LEU A 101 1.90 -14.66 9.93
CA LEU A 101 1.36 -13.32 10.16
C LEU A 101 -0.17 -13.33 10.10
N GLU A 102 -0.77 -12.47 10.91
CA GLU A 102 -2.22 -12.21 10.87
C GLU A 102 -2.58 -11.18 9.79
N LEU A 103 -1.64 -10.31 9.41
CA LEU A 103 -1.80 -9.30 8.36
C LEU A 103 -0.43 -8.92 7.78
N VAL A 104 -0.35 -8.91 6.45
CA VAL A 104 0.78 -8.32 5.72
C VAL A 104 0.38 -6.93 5.24
N VAL A 105 1.22 -5.94 5.50
CA VAL A 105 1.02 -4.55 5.09
C VAL A 105 2.15 -4.15 4.16
N GLY A 106 1.82 -3.42 3.09
CA GLY A 106 2.83 -2.94 2.15
C GLY A 106 2.24 -1.96 1.15
N PHE A 107 3.04 -1.61 0.16
CA PHE A 107 2.68 -0.60 -0.83
C PHE A 107 2.73 -1.21 -2.23
N ASN A 108 1.57 -1.41 -2.88
CA ASN A 108 1.44 -2.05 -4.19
C ASN A 108 1.79 -3.56 -4.21
N LEU A 109 1.78 -4.21 -3.04
CA LEU A 109 2.11 -5.63 -2.87
C LEU A 109 1.37 -6.54 -3.85
N LYS A 110 0.04 -6.44 -3.92
CA LYS A 110 -0.77 -7.42 -4.67
C LYS A 110 -0.50 -7.35 -6.17
N ARG A 111 -0.25 -6.15 -6.69
CA ARG A 111 -0.10 -5.91 -8.13
C ARG A 111 1.33 -6.00 -8.59
N PHE A 112 2.30 -5.92 -7.67
CA PHE A 112 3.72 -5.92 -7.98
C PHE A 112 4.47 -6.97 -7.18
N ASP A 113 4.79 -6.70 -5.92
CA ASP A 113 5.71 -7.50 -5.09
C ASP A 113 5.31 -8.96 -5.05
N TYR A 114 4.03 -9.26 -4.79
CA TYR A 114 3.53 -10.63 -4.76
C TYR A 114 3.71 -11.32 -6.11
N ARG A 115 3.53 -10.62 -7.23
CA ARG A 115 3.74 -11.20 -8.56
C ARG A 115 5.22 -11.49 -8.83
N VAL A 116 6.12 -10.62 -8.37
CA VAL A 116 7.58 -10.82 -8.46
C VAL A 116 8.03 -11.96 -7.55
N LEU A 117 7.45 -12.07 -6.35
CA LEU A 117 7.84 -13.02 -5.31
C LEU A 117 7.22 -14.41 -5.51
N GLN A 118 6.04 -14.50 -6.13
CA GLN A 118 5.29 -15.76 -6.28
C GLN A 118 6.11 -16.92 -6.90
N PRO A 119 6.97 -16.72 -7.92
CA PRO A 119 7.78 -17.80 -8.49
C PRO A 119 8.74 -18.47 -7.49
N TYR A 120 9.06 -17.80 -6.39
CA TYR A 120 10.00 -18.30 -5.38
C TYR A 120 9.32 -19.08 -4.24
N LEU A 121 7.98 -19.05 -4.16
CA LEU A 121 7.24 -19.52 -2.99
C LEU A 121 6.15 -20.54 -3.33
N ASP A 122 6.11 -21.63 -2.56
CA ASP A 122 4.99 -22.58 -2.48
C ASP A 122 3.89 -22.06 -1.54
N LEU A 123 3.48 -20.81 -1.72
CA LEU A 123 2.44 -20.13 -0.96
C LEU A 123 1.69 -19.21 -1.93
N PRO A 124 0.39 -19.41 -2.18
CA PRO A 124 -0.39 -18.48 -2.98
C PRO A 124 -0.55 -17.16 -2.21
N LEU A 125 0.25 -16.15 -2.58
CA LEU A 125 0.39 -14.90 -1.82
C LEU A 125 -0.89 -14.05 -1.83
N ASP A 126 -1.72 -14.20 -2.86
CA ASP A 126 -3.03 -13.57 -2.99
C ASP A 126 -4.06 -14.03 -1.95
N THR A 127 -3.79 -15.16 -1.28
CA THR A 127 -4.63 -15.66 -0.17
C THR A 127 -4.26 -15.10 1.20
N LEU A 128 -3.13 -14.40 1.31
CA LEU A 128 -2.71 -13.79 2.57
C LEU A 128 -3.67 -12.66 2.95
N PRO A 129 -4.00 -12.50 4.25
CA PRO A 129 -4.60 -11.27 4.73
C PRO A 129 -3.64 -10.10 4.46
N THR A 130 -4.01 -9.22 3.53
CA THR A 130 -3.14 -8.14 3.06
C THR A 130 -3.86 -6.80 3.07
N LEU A 131 -3.22 -5.81 3.69
CA LEU A 131 -3.54 -4.39 3.51
C LEU A 131 -2.53 -3.76 2.55
N ASP A 132 -2.98 -3.50 1.32
CA ASP A 132 -2.19 -2.81 0.30
C ASP A 132 -2.55 -1.31 0.32
N LEU A 133 -1.63 -0.48 0.79
CA LEU A 133 -1.87 0.96 0.97
C LEU A 133 -2.22 1.66 -0.35
N LEU A 134 -1.60 1.24 -1.46
CA LEU A 134 -1.86 1.86 -2.76
C LEU A 134 -3.25 1.48 -3.28
N GLU A 135 -3.67 0.24 -3.07
CA GLU A 135 -5.02 -0.22 -3.40
C GLU A 135 -6.07 0.59 -2.63
N GLU A 136 -5.89 0.76 -1.32
CA GLU A 136 -6.82 1.54 -0.48
C GLU A 136 -6.90 3.01 -0.91
N VAL A 137 -5.75 3.64 -1.17
CA VAL A 137 -5.68 5.02 -1.67
C VAL A 137 -6.39 5.13 -3.02
N GLN A 138 -6.12 4.21 -3.95
CA GLN A 138 -6.77 4.21 -5.26
C GLN A 138 -8.28 3.99 -5.14
N ARG A 139 -8.74 3.13 -4.23
CA ARG A 139 -10.16 2.88 -3.97
C ARG A 139 -10.89 4.14 -3.47
N ILE A 140 -10.23 4.94 -2.65
CA ILE A 140 -10.82 6.14 -2.05
C ILE A 140 -10.76 7.35 -3.00
N LEU A 141 -9.64 7.55 -3.69
CA LEU A 141 -9.40 8.74 -4.51
C LEU A 141 -9.69 8.56 -6.01
N GLY A 142 -9.86 7.33 -6.48
CA GLY A 142 -9.95 6.99 -7.91
C GLY A 142 -8.63 7.12 -8.67
N HIS A 143 -7.55 7.53 -8.01
CA HIS A 143 -6.21 7.64 -8.58
C HIS A 143 -5.13 7.29 -7.55
N ARG A 144 -3.91 7.10 -8.02
CA ARG A 144 -2.78 6.68 -7.20
C ARG A 144 -1.98 7.87 -6.68
N LEU A 145 -1.42 7.71 -5.49
CA LEU A 145 -0.38 8.55 -4.93
C LEU A 145 0.85 7.66 -4.68
N SER A 146 2.06 8.22 -4.71
CA SER A 146 3.27 7.45 -4.38
C SER A 146 3.45 7.32 -2.86
N LEU A 147 4.24 6.33 -2.43
CA LEU A 147 4.63 6.18 -1.02
C LEU A 147 5.30 7.45 -0.51
N GLY A 148 6.25 7.99 -1.27
CA GLY A 148 6.93 9.24 -0.94
C GLY A 148 5.98 10.44 -0.79
N HIS A 149 4.97 10.57 -1.65
CA HIS A 149 3.97 11.65 -1.53
C HIS A 149 3.17 11.54 -0.22
N LEU A 150 2.74 10.33 0.14
CA LEU A 150 1.99 10.11 1.38
C LEU A 150 2.88 10.31 2.61
N ALA A 151 4.11 9.82 2.58
CA ALA A 151 5.09 10.01 3.64
C ALA A 151 5.41 11.49 3.86
N GLU A 152 5.63 12.26 2.79
CA GLU A 152 5.88 13.70 2.87
C GLU A 152 4.68 14.44 3.46
N ALA A 153 3.49 14.21 2.90
CA ALA A 153 2.29 14.93 3.32
C ALA A 153 1.79 14.53 4.72
N THR A 154 1.97 13.27 5.13
CA THR A 154 1.45 12.74 6.40
C THR A 154 2.45 12.80 7.53
N LEU A 155 3.72 12.47 7.27
CA LEU A 155 4.76 12.33 8.28
C LEU A 155 5.77 13.49 8.27
N GLY A 156 5.73 14.36 7.25
CA GLY A 156 6.71 15.44 7.08
C GLY A 156 8.08 14.96 6.63
N GLU A 157 8.19 13.73 6.13
CA GLU A 157 9.45 13.14 5.69
C GLU A 157 9.66 13.37 4.21
N GLY A 158 10.72 14.13 3.87
CA GLY A 158 11.03 14.46 2.47
C GLY A 158 11.24 13.21 1.60
N LYS A 159 10.96 13.38 0.30
CA LYS A 159 11.04 12.35 -0.75
C LYS A 159 12.16 11.34 -0.52
N SER A 160 11.80 10.11 -0.13
CA SER A 160 12.64 8.95 -0.40
C SER A 160 12.71 8.77 -1.93
N GLY A 161 13.83 8.23 -2.41
CA GLY A 161 14.26 8.30 -3.81
C GLY A 161 13.31 7.70 -4.85
N ASP A 162 13.79 7.70 -6.09
CA ASP A 162 13.09 7.13 -7.24
C ASP A 162 13.42 5.63 -7.30
N GLY A 163 12.45 4.76 -7.61
CA GLY A 163 12.68 3.31 -7.78
C GLY A 163 13.70 2.99 -8.90
N LEU A 164 13.97 3.94 -9.79
CA LEU A 164 15.10 3.88 -10.73
C LEU A 164 16.46 3.78 -10.02
N LEU A 165 16.60 4.38 -8.83
CA LEU A 165 17.82 4.30 -8.03
C LEU A 165 18.11 2.87 -7.57
N ALA A 166 17.08 2.10 -7.17
CA ALA A 166 17.28 0.73 -6.67
C ALA A 166 17.87 -0.20 -7.73
N LEU A 167 17.39 -0.13 -8.96
CA LEU A 167 17.94 -0.91 -10.08
C LEU A 167 19.39 -0.53 -10.40
N GLU A 168 19.73 0.76 -10.34
CA GLU A 168 21.11 1.22 -10.50
C GLU A 168 22.01 0.70 -9.37
N LEU A 169 21.56 0.77 -8.12
CA LEU A 169 22.30 0.24 -6.96
C LEU A 169 22.57 -1.25 -7.11
N TYR A 170 21.55 -2.04 -7.52
CA TYR A 170 21.71 -3.47 -7.80
C TYR A 170 22.73 -3.74 -8.90
N LYS A 171 22.61 -3.06 -10.06
CA LYS A 171 23.52 -3.24 -11.21
C LYS A 171 24.98 -2.91 -10.87
N ASN A 172 25.20 -1.97 -9.96
CA ASN A 172 26.52 -1.59 -9.48
C ASN A 172 27.00 -2.39 -8.25
N GLY A 173 26.23 -3.37 -7.77
CA GLY A 173 26.57 -4.18 -6.60
C GLY A 173 26.59 -3.39 -5.27
N ARG A 174 25.91 -2.25 -5.20
CA ARG A 174 25.82 -1.38 -4.00
C ARG A 174 24.78 -1.90 -3.02
N TRP A 175 25.06 -3.08 -2.47
CA TRP A 175 24.11 -3.85 -1.66
C TRP A 175 23.66 -3.17 -0.38
N GLU A 176 24.57 -2.53 0.36
CA GLU A 176 24.26 -1.85 1.62
C GLU A 176 23.25 -0.71 1.41
N GLU A 177 23.38 0.00 0.30
CA GLU A 177 22.50 1.13 -0.03
C GLU A 177 21.15 0.65 -0.55
N LEU A 178 21.15 -0.42 -1.35
CA LEU A 178 19.90 -1.07 -1.79
C LEU A 178 19.11 -1.58 -0.59
N GLU A 179 19.78 -2.23 0.36
CA GLU A 179 19.17 -2.68 1.61
C GLU A 179 18.66 -1.48 2.44
N SER A 180 19.46 -0.42 2.56
CA SER A 180 19.07 0.80 3.28
C SER A 180 17.81 1.43 2.68
N TYR A 181 17.71 1.43 1.35
CA TYR A 181 16.58 1.96 0.62
C TYR A 181 15.29 1.16 0.89
N CYS A 182 15.32 -0.16 0.67
CA CYS A 182 14.15 -1.02 0.91
C CYS A 182 13.73 -1.02 2.39
N ARG A 183 14.70 -1.02 3.32
CA ARG A 183 14.43 -0.83 4.76
C ARG A 183 13.66 0.45 5.04
N ARG A 184 14.04 1.55 4.38
CA ARG A 184 13.37 2.84 4.56
C ARG A 184 11.92 2.77 4.09
N ASP A 185 11.64 2.14 2.95
CA ASP A 185 10.29 2.04 2.42
C ASP A 185 9.39 1.14 3.30
N VAL A 186 9.93 0.06 3.87
CA VAL A 186 9.24 -0.74 4.91
C VAL A 186 8.91 0.09 6.15
N LEU A 187 9.88 0.89 6.64
CA LEU A 187 9.67 1.74 7.82
C LEU A 187 8.66 2.86 7.56
N LEU A 188 8.69 3.49 6.37
CA LEU A 188 7.71 4.49 5.96
C LEU A 188 6.31 3.89 5.87
N THR A 189 6.18 2.70 5.28
CA THR A 189 4.91 1.95 5.21
C THR A 189 4.38 1.69 6.62
N LYS A 190 5.21 1.18 7.54
CA LYS A 190 4.84 0.97 8.94
C LYS A 190 4.33 2.25 9.59
N ARG A 191 5.07 3.35 9.46
CA ARG A 191 4.71 4.62 10.10
C ARG A 191 3.44 5.23 9.52
N LEU A 192 3.21 5.11 8.21
CA LEU A 192 1.95 5.51 7.58
C LEU A 192 0.78 4.68 8.11
N PHE A 193 0.94 3.37 8.17
CA PHE A 193 -0.07 2.47 8.74
C PHE A 193 -0.40 2.83 10.20
N GLU A 194 0.62 3.01 11.04
CA GLU A 194 0.44 3.39 12.45
C GLU A 194 -0.15 4.79 12.62
N PHE A 195 0.11 5.71 11.69
CA PHE A 195 -0.56 7.01 11.67
C PHE A 195 -2.05 6.83 11.33
N GLY A 196 -2.37 6.13 10.24
CA GLY A 196 -3.74 5.92 9.79
C GLY A 196 -4.59 5.13 10.78
N ALA A 197 -4.03 4.08 11.40
CA ALA A 197 -4.69 3.29 12.44
C ALA A 197 -5.02 4.12 13.70
N ARG A 198 -4.25 5.17 13.97
CA ARG A 198 -4.42 6.03 15.13
C ARG A 198 -5.32 7.23 14.87
N GLN A 199 -5.20 7.82 13.68
CA GLN A 199 -5.86 9.07 13.32
C GLN A 199 -7.13 8.86 12.49
N GLY A 200 -7.31 7.68 11.88
CA GLY A 200 -8.41 7.40 10.95
C GLY A 200 -8.27 8.12 9.60
N TYR A 201 -7.10 8.70 9.30
CA TYR A 201 -6.82 9.33 8.01
C TYR A 201 -5.32 9.33 7.67
N LEU A 202 -5.00 9.52 6.40
CA LEU A 202 -3.71 9.99 5.90
C LEU A 202 -3.86 11.42 5.37
N LEU A 203 -2.74 12.08 5.05
CA LEU A 203 -2.72 13.39 4.41
C LEU A 203 -2.13 13.28 3.00
N TYR A 204 -2.63 14.13 2.10
CA TYR A 204 -2.07 14.26 0.76
C TYR A 204 -2.28 15.68 0.22
N HIS A 205 -1.37 16.13 -0.66
CA HIS A 205 -1.57 17.37 -1.41
C HIS A 205 -2.52 17.14 -2.59
N HIS A 206 -3.64 17.86 -2.59
CA HIS A 206 -4.59 17.89 -3.72
C HIS A 206 -4.01 18.71 -4.88
N ARG A 207 -4.44 18.42 -6.12
CA ARG A 207 -3.95 19.12 -7.33
C ARG A 207 -4.15 20.65 -7.30
N ARG A 208 -5.11 21.11 -6.51
CA ARG A 208 -5.39 22.55 -6.27
C ARG A 208 -4.58 23.16 -5.12
N GLY A 209 -3.55 22.46 -4.63
CA GLY A 209 -2.55 22.97 -3.68
C GLY A 209 -2.84 22.74 -2.19
N GLY A 210 -4.09 22.43 -1.82
CA GLY A 210 -4.46 22.20 -0.42
C GLY A 210 -3.98 20.85 0.12
N LEU A 211 -3.59 20.81 1.40
CA LEU A 211 -3.41 19.57 2.15
C LEU A 211 -4.80 19.04 2.56
N VAL A 212 -5.09 17.78 2.23
CA VAL A 212 -6.42 17.17 2.40
C VAL A 212 -6.29 15.85 3.16
N ARG A 213 -7.33 15.52 3.95
CA ARG A 213 -7.44 14.23 4.64
C ARG A 213 -7.98 13.16 3.69
N LEU A 214 -7.31 12.01 3.69
CA LEU A 214 -7.77 10.77 3.07
C LEU A 214 -8.25 9.85 4.20
N PRO A 215 -9.57 9.71 4.42
CA PRO A 215 -10.08 8.90 5.53
C PRO A 215 -9.76 7.42 5.32
N VAL A 216 -9.23 6.75 6.34
CA VAL A 216 -8.92 5.31 6.34
C VAL A 216 -9.56 4.63 7.54
N ALA A 217 -9.98 3.38 7.37
CA ALA A 217 -10.66 2.60 8.41
C ALA A 217 -9.78 1.41 8.86
N TRP A 218 -8.60 1.72 9.39
CA TRP A 218 -7.61 0.72 9.83
C TRP A 218 -7.73 0.43 11.32
N GLU A 219 -8.95 0.13 11.75
CA GLU A 219 -9.31 -0.27 13.12
C GLU A 219 -9.21 -1.80 13.25
N GLU A 220 -8.99 -2.31 14.46
CA GLU A 220 -8.79 -3.76 14.67
C GLU A 220 -10.02 -4.55 14.23
N GLU A 221 -11.21 -4.10 14.58
CA GLU A 221 -12.48 -4.74 14.24
C GLU A 221 -12.68 -4.79 12.72
N ARG A 222 -12.19 -3.78 12.00
CA ARG A 222 -12.27 -3.74 10.53
C ARG A 222 -11.25 -4.65 9.87
N LEU A 223 -10.05 -4.75 10.43
CA LEU A 223 -8.96 -5.54 9.88
C LEU A 223 -9.05 -7.03 10.25
N PHE A 224 -9.58 -7.36 11.43
CA PHE A 224 -9.58 -8.71 12.01
C PHE A 224 -10.96 -9.20 12.45
N GLY A 225 -12.01 -8.39 12.35
CA GLY A 225 -13.36 -8.82 12.66
C GLY A 225 -13.82 -9.92 11.70
N GLU A 226 -14.62 -10.85 12.22
CA GLU A 226 -15.29 -11.86 11.39
C GLU A 226 -16.18 -11.14 10.38
N ARG A 227 -15.94 -11.39 9.09
CA ARG A 227 -16.90 -10.98 8.06
C ARG A 227 -18.05 -11.96 8.17
N ASP A 228 -19.17 -11.53 8.74
CA ASP A 228 -20.44 -12.26 8.65
C ASP A 228 -20.77 -12.45 7.16
N TYR A 229 -20.40 -13.61 6.62
CA TYR A 229 -21.02 -14.11 5.40
C TYR A 229 -22.44 -14.51 5.80
N GLY A 230 -23.39 -13.59 5.63
CA GLY A 230 -24.82 -13.84 5.71
C GLY A 230 -25.23 -14.88 4.66
N GLY A 231 -25.00 -16.15 4.96
CA GLY A 231 -25.56 -17.29 4.26
C GLY A 231 -27.05 -17.36 4.52
N GLY A 232 -27.84 -16.66 3.70
CA GLY A 232 -29.28 -16.83 3.65
C GLY A 232 -29.60 -18.30 3.37
N ARG A 233 -30.12 -19.00 4.38
CA ARG A 233 -30.83 -20.26 4.21
C ARG A 233 -32.06 -19.99 3.35
N ALA A 234 -32.01 -20.33 2.07
CA ALA A 234 -33.22 -20.59 1.31
C ALA A 234 -33.74 -21.96 1.75
N GLY A 235 -34.74 -21.94 2.64
CA GLY A 235 -35.53 -23.11 2.97
C GLY A 235 -36.23 -23.61 1.71
N VAL A 236 -35.97 -24.86 1.36
CA VAL A 236 -36.78 -25.63 0.41
C VAL A 236 -38.04 -26.03 1.17
N THR A 237 -39.16 -25.43 0.79
CA THR A 237 -40.50 -26.03 0.89
C THR A 237 -40.90 -26.49 -0.50
#